data_AF-A0A935KSU7-F1
#
_entry.id   AF-A0A935KSU7-F1
#
_cell.length_a   1.000
_cell.length_b   1.000
_cell.length_c   1.000
_cell.angle_alpha   90.00
_cell.angle_beta   90.00
_cell.angle_gamma   90.00
#
_symmetry.space_group_name_H-M   'P 1'
#
loop_
_entity.id
_entity.type
_entity.pdbx_description
1 polymer ?
#
loop_
_entity_poly.entity_id
_entity_poly.type
_entity_poly.pdbx_seq_one_letter_code
_entity_poly.pdbx_strand_id
1 'polypeptide(L)'
;MGSTFIITVGDNIYFGRNSISQNSCTPQHVNDYDSVVKKYSGNYYTKNINTNRFFPCIGDHDIAGEIDTDPRSFYLCLLQEYFSLPNNERYYTFLMGNIRFICLNNDFGGISTWTGGGYTDTTVWEPDGIDSSSVQAHWAKSILDTSTAKWHVIYQHKPVYFSYIATSLDIFKKVRWPFKRWGADIGF
;
A
#
# COMPACT_ATOMS: atom_id res chain seq x y z
N MET A 1 -27.01 -9.38 -0.97
CA MET A 1 -25.83 -9.20 -1.84
C MET A 1 -24.60 -9.24 -0.95
N GLY A 2 -23.60 -10.06 -1.27
CA GLY A 2 -22.51 -10.43 -0.35
C GLY A 2 -21.65 -9.23 0.07
N SER A 3 -21.37 -9.15 1.38
CA SER A 3 -20.46 -8.19 2.01
C SER A 3 -18.98 -8.56 1.85
N THR A 4 -18.67 -9.43 0.89
CA THR A 4 -17.33 -9.97 0.70
C THR A 4 -16.52 -9.04 -0.20
N PHE A 5 -15.34 -8.68 0.28
CA PHE A 5 -14.34 -7.90 -0.43
C PHE A 5 -12.97 -8.40 0.02
N ILE A 6 -11.93 -7.97 -0.69
CA ILE A 6 -10.55 -8.32 -0.41
C ILE A 6 -9.77 -7.03 -0.17
N ILE A 7 -8.97 -7.03 0.89
CA ILE A 7 -7.86 -6.09 1.07
C ILE A 7 -6.56 -6.86 0.95
N THR A 8 -5.52 -6.20 0.45
CA THR A 8 -4.14 -6.69 0.53
C THR A 8 -3.30 -5.68 1.30
N VAL A 9 -2.23 -6.14 1.93
CA VAL A 9 -1.31 -5.31 2.73
C VAL A 9 -0.01 -5.07 1.98
N GLY A 10 -0.09 -4.78 0.69
CA GLY A 10 1.08 -4.58 -0.17
C GLY A 10 1.56 -5.84 -0.89
N ASP A 11 2.59 -5.62 -1.69
CA ASP A 11 3.24 -6.61 -2.56
C ASP A 11 2.24 -7.40 -3.39
N ASN A 12 1.44 -6.66 -4.16
CA ASN A 12 0.37 -7.22 -4.98
C ASN A 12 0.91 -8.06 -6.14
N ILE A 13 2.16 -7.81 -6.53
CA ILE A 13 2.88 -8.58 -7.53
C ILE A 13 4.37 -8.63 -7.18
N TYR A 14 4.96 -9.80 -7.38
CA TYR A 14 6.41 -10.01 -7.28
C TYR A 14 6.94 -10.25 -8.68
N PHE A 15 7.51 -9.21 -9.28
CA PHE A 15 8.19 -9.39 -10.56
C PHE A 15 9.58 -10.00 -10.32
N GLY A 16 9.87 -11.10 -11.00
CA GLY A 16 11.15 -11.77 -10.89
C GLY A 16 12.26 -10.99 -11.60
N ARG A 17 13.51 -11.20 -11.15
CA ARG A 17 14.74 -10.62 -11.74
C ARG A 17 14.83 -10.71 -13.27
N ASN A 18 14.20 -11.70 -13.91
CA ASN A 18 14.38 -11.93 -15.34
C ASN A 18 13.17 -11.51 -16.21
N SER A 19 12.08 -10.97 -15.62
CA SER A 19 10.81 -10.79 -16.35
C SER A 19 10.54 -9.38 -16.88
N ILE A 20 11.35 -8.37 -16.55
CA ILE A 20 11.10 -7.00 -16.98
C ILE A 20 12.29 -6.46 -17.77
N SER A 21 12.10 -6.33 -19.08
CA SER A 21 12.89 -5.39 -19.87
C SER A 21 12.59 -4.00 -19.33
N GLN A 22 13.59 -3.41 -18.68
CA GLN A 22 13.56 -2.07 -18.13
C GLN A 22 12.95 -1.06 -19.13
N ASN A 23 12.09 -0.16 -18.63
CA ASN A 23 11.86 1.21 -19.14
C ASN A 23 10.53 1.59 -19.81
N SER A 24 9.39 0.90 -19.65
CA SER A 24 8.11 1.55 -20.04
C SER A 24 6.83 0.99 -19.42
N CYS A 25 6.04 1.88 -18.82
CA CYS A 25 4.66 1.66 -18.40
C CYS A 25 3.79 1.44 -19.65
N THR A 26 3.79 0.21 -20.17
CA THR A 26 3.08 -0.17 -21.39
C THR A 26 1.88 -1.05 -21.05
N PRO A 27 0.85 -1.09 -21.92
CA PRO A 27 -0.28 -1.99 -21.75
C PRO A 27 0.12 -3.47 -21.56
N GLN A 28 1.26 -3.90 -22.14
CA GLN A 28 1.75 -5.28 -21.99
C GLN A 28 2.09 -5.61 -20.54
N HIS A 29 2.74 -4.69 -19.81
CA HIS A 29 3.11 -4.90 -18.41
C HIS A 29 1.92 -4.71 -17.46
N VAL A 30 0.95 -3.87 -17.83
CA VAL A 30 -0.35 -3.78 -17.11
C VAL A 30 -1.10 -5.12 -17.19
N ASN A 31 -0.93 -5.90 -18.27
CA ASN A 31 -1.52 -7.23 -18.38
C ASN A 31 -0.89 -8.27 -17.43
N ASP A 32 0.31 -8.02 -16.89
CA ASP A 32 0.91 -8.94 -15.90
C ASP A 32 0.14 -8.89 -14.57
N TYR A 33 -0.25 -7.69 -14.13
CA TYR A 33 -1.20 -7.52 -13.02
C TYR A 33 -2.51 -8.26 -13.31
N ASP A 34 -2.96 -8.24 -14.56
CA ASP A 34 -4.18 -8.95 -14.97
C ASP A 34 -4.07 -10.46 -14.74
N SER A 35 -2.94 -11.05 -15.10
CA SER A 35 -2.70 -12.50 -14.95
C SER A 35 -2.68 -12.95 -13.48
N VAL A 36 -2.28 -12.07 -12.55
CA VAL A 36 -2.18 -12.35 -11.11
C VAL A 36 -3.49 -11.98 -10.42
N VAL A 37 -3.91 -10.72 -10.52
CA VAL A 37 -5.09 -10.19 -9.84
C VAL A 37 -6.37 -10.81 -10.38
N LYS A 38 -6.55 -10.97 -11.71
CA LYS A 38 -7.80 -11.60 -12.20
C LYS A 38 -7.90 -13.07 -11.83
N LYS A 39 -6.79 -13.80 -11.83
CA LYS A 39 -6.78 -15.24 -11.55
C LYS A 39 -7.30 -15.56 -10.14
N TYR A 40 -6.93 -14.75 -9.14
CA TYR A 40 -7.27 -15.02 -7.74
C TYR A 40 -8.37 -14.10 -7.19
N SER A 41 -8.50 -12.90 -7.74
CA SER A 41 -9.32 -11.82 -7.18
C SER A 41 -10.20 -11.12 -8.22
N GLY A 42 -10.21 -11.60 -9.48
CA GLY A 42 -10.85 -10.91 -10.61
C GLY A 42 -12.35 -10.69 -10.48
N ASN A 43 -13.05 -11.57 -9.75
CA ASN A 43 -14.48 -11.40 -9.47
C ASN A 43 -14.75 -10.28 -8.45
N TYR A 44 -13.74 -9.84 -7.69
CA TYR A 44 -13.83 -8.76 -6.72
C TYR A 44 -13.33 -7.42 -7.25
N TYR A 45 -12.46 -7.43 -8.27
CA TYR A 45 -11.91 -6.22 -8.84
C TYR A 45 -12.72 -5.69 -10.03
N THR A 46 -12.93 -4.38 -10.07
CA THR A 46 -13.37 -3.65 -11.26
C THR A 46 -12.85 -2.21 -11.22
N LYS A 47 -12.61 -1.62 -12.40
CA LYS A 47 -12.25 -0.20 -12.53
C LYS A 47 -13.36 0.75 -12.06
N ASN A 48 -14.61 0.29 -11.98
CA ASN A 48 -15.70 1.11 -11.45
C ASN A 48 -15.67 1.10 -9.92
N ILE A 49 -15.27 2.24 -9.33
CA ILE A 49 -15.13 2.43 -7.88
C ILE A 49 -16.41 2.07 -7.09
N ASN A 50 -17.60 2.28 -7.66
CA ASN A 50 -18.87 2.01 -6.97
C ASN A 50 -19.15 0.50 -6.82
N THR A 51 -18.59 -0.31 -7.72
CA THR A 51 -18.76 -1.77 -7.73
C THR A 51 -17.48 -2.50 -7.33
N ASN A 52 -16.37 -1.80 -7.08
CA ASN A 52 -15.12 -2.42 -6.67
C ASN A 52 -15.24 -3.09 -5.30
N ARG A 53 -14.60 -4.26 -5.17
CA ARG A 53 -14.52 -5.08 -3.96
C ARG A 53 -13.08 -5.58 -3.73
N PHE A 54 -12.08 -5.01 -4.41
CA PHE A 54 -10.67 -5.31 -4.23
C PHE A 54 -9.90 -4.02 -3.93
N PHE A 55 -9.29 -3.95 -2.76
CA PHE A 55 -8.68 -2.74 -2.20
C PHE A 55 -7.22 -3.01 -1.79
N PRO A 56 -6.27 -2.90 -2.73
CA PRO A 56 -4.88 -3.17 -2.46
C PRO A 56 -4.18 -2.03 -1.73
N CYS A 57 -3.31 -2.36 -0.78
CA CYS A 57 -2.29 -1.44 -0.27
C CYS A 57 -1.05 -1.52 -1.17
N ILE A 58 -0.27 -0.44 -1.25
CA ILE A 58 1.03 -0.42 -1.92
C ILE A 58 2.08 -1.03 -0.98
N GLY A 59 2.87 -1.98 -1.48
CA GLY A 59 4.07 -2.49 -0.83
C GLY A 59 5.35 -2.08 -1.55
N ASP A 60 6.50 -2.51 -1.03
CA ASP A 60 7.78 -2.09 -1.60
C ASP A 60 8.02 -2.71 -2.99
N HIS A 61 7.53 -3.94 -3.22
CA HIS A 61 7.57 -4.60 -4.53
C HIS A 61 6.63 -3.96 -5.57
N ASP A 62 5.66 -3.16 -5.14
CA ASP A 62 4.76 -2.42 -6.02
C ASP A 62 5.36 -1.08 -6.49
N ILE A 63 6.47 -0.62 -5.88
CA ILE A 63 7.14 0.64 -6.22
C ILE A 63 8.44 0.40 -6.97
N ALA A 64 9.24 -0.58 -6.53
CA ALA A 64 10.53 -0.90 -7.14
C ALA A 64 10.73 -2.43 -7.26
N GLY A 65 11.41 -2.85 -8.32
CA GLY A 65 11.75 -4.24 -8.57
C GLY A 65 13.12 -4.64 -8.03
N GLU A 66 13.41 -5.94 -8.01
CA GLU A 66 14.62 -6.52 -7.43
C GLU A 66 15.95 -6.09 -8.09
N ILE A 67 15.90 -5.45 -9.25
CA ILE A 67 17.06 -5.11 -10.09
C ILE A 67 17.33 -3.60 -10.14
N ASP A 68 16.44 -2.76 -9.63
CA ASP A 68 16.50 -1.34 -9.98
C ASP A 68 17.55 -0.55 -9.18
N THR A 69 18.54 -0.04 -9.90
CA THR A 69 19.45 1.02 -9.44
C THR A 69 18.93 2.41 -9.82
N ASP A 70 17.79 2.51 -10.53
CA ASP A 70 17.13 3.76 -10.91
C ASP A 70 15.89 3.98 -10.02
N PRO A 71 15.71 5.16 -9.38
CA PRO A 71 14.68 5.32 -8.38
C PRO A 71 13.34 5.58 -9.06
N ARG A 72 12.37 4.71 -8.77
CA ARG A 72 10.95 5.08 -8.56
C ARG A 72 10.23 5.62 -9.80
N SER A 73 9.49 4.77 -10.51
CA SER A 73 8.31 5.21 -11.30
C SER A 73 7.61 4.05 -12.00
N PHE A 74 8.35 3.00 -12.38
CA PHE A 74 7.80 1.96 -13.25
C PHE A 74 6.69 1.13 -12.61
N TYR A 75 6.97 0.48 -11.47
CA TYR A 75 6.01 -0.45 -10.84
C TYR A 75 4.78 0.29 -10.30
N LEU A 76 4.98 1.48 -9.72
CA LEU A 76 3.88 2.33 -9.32
C LEU A 76 3.01 2.70 -10.53
N CYS A 77 3.61 3.08 -11.67
CA CYS A 77 2.85 3.39 -12.86
C CYS A 77 1.98 2.20 -13.30
N LEU A 78 2.50 0.97 -13.24
CA LEU A 78 1.69 -0.22 -13.54
C LEU A 78 0.52 -0.39 -12.57
N LEU A 79 0.75 -0.18 -11.28
CA LEU A 79 -0.28 -0.26 -10.25
C LEU A 79 -1.38 0.81 -10.50
N GLN A 80 -0.97 2.05 -10.76
CA GLN A 80 -1.88 3.19 -11.01
C GLN A 80 -2.63 3.07 -12.35
N GLU A 81 -2.02 2.48 -13.38
CA GLU A 81 -2.72 2.16 -14.64
C GLU A 81 -3.71 0.99 -14.49
N TYR A 82 -3.36 0.02 -13.64
CA TYR A 82 -4.20 -1.17 -13.45
C TYR A 82 -5.41 -0.90 -12.57
N PHE A 83 -5.19 -0.31 -11.39
CA PHE A 83 -6.23 -0.07 -10.39
C PHE A 83 -6.98 1.24 -10.64
N SER A 84 -8.15 1.35 -10.01
CA SER A 84 -8.87 2.62 -9.88
C SER A 84 -9.35 2.69 -8.44
N LEU A 85 -8.64 3.50 -7.64
CA LEU A 85 -8.80 3.55 -6.18
C LEU A 85 -9.31 4.92 -5.75
N PRO A 86 -9.90 5.05 -4.55
CA PRO A 86 -10.34 6.36 -4.07
C PRO A 86 -9.16 7.31 -3.84
N ASN A 87 -9.47 8.61 -3.71
CA ASN A 87 -8.50 9.66 -3.36
C ASN A 87 -7.33 9.77 -4.37
N ASN A 88 -6.07 9.67 -3.91
CA ASN A 88 -4.87 9.77 -4.73
C ASN A 88 -4.28 8.41 -5.08
N GLU A 89 -5.03 7.34 -4.80
CA GLU A 89 -4.72 5.93 -5.07
C GLU A 89 -3.53 5.35 -4.30
N ARG A 90 -2.61 6.18 -3.79
CA ARG A 90 -1.50 5.76 -2.94
C ARG A 90 -1.99 5.44 -1.53
N TYR A 91 -2.84 6.30 -0.99
CA TYR A 91 -3.53 6.10 0.27
C TYR A 91 -4.97 6.59 0.15
N TYR A 92 -5.89 5.84 0.74
CA TYR A 92 -7.31 6.02 0.47
C TYR A 92 -8.17 5.42 1.56
N THR A 93 -9.45 5.76 1.53
CA THR A 93 -10.43 5.23 2.47
C THR A 93 -11.67 4.77 1.74
N PHE A 94 -12.31 3.73 2.27
CA PHE A 94 -13.61 3.27 1.82
C PHE A 94 -14.47 2.82 3.00
N LEU A 95 -15.77 2.74 2.77
CA LEU A 95 -16.74 2.25 3.74
C LEU A 95 -17.28 0.90 3.25
N MET A 96 -17.25 -0.11 4.12
CA MET A 96 -17.94 -1.37 3.89
C MET A 96 -18.85 -1.67 5.06
N GLY A 97 -20.16 -1.56 4.86
CA GLY A 97 -21.13 -1.63 5.95
C GLY A 97 -20.84 -0.58 7.03
N ASN A 98 -20.61 -1.04 8.25
CA ASN A 98 -20.32 -0.17 9.41
C ASN A 98 -18.82 0.00 9.69
N ILE A 99 -17.94 -0.38 8.75
CA ILE A 99 -16.49 -0.36 8.93
C ILE A 99 -15.86 0.62 7.95
N ARG A 100 -15.11 1.58 8.50
CA ARG A 100 -14.28 2.54 7.78
C ARG A 100 -12.87 1.94 7.65
N PHE A 101 -12.45 1.67 6.43
CA PHE A 101 -11.09 1.22 6.12
C PHE A 101 -10.25 2.42 5.68
N ILE A 102 -9.02 2.51 6.17
CA ILE A 102 -8.04 3.54 5.83
C ILE A 102 -6.75 2.81 5.44
N CYS A 103 -6.47 2.84 4.15
CA CYS A 103 -5.24 2.34 3.54
C CYS A 103 -4.17 3.42 3.64
N LEU A 104 -3.01 3.09 4.16
CA LEU A 104 -1.86 4.00 4.21
C LEU A 104 -0.74 3.51 3.31
N ASN A 105 -0.04 4.44 2.67
CA ASN A 105 1.23 4.19 2.02
C ASN A 105 2.36 4.56 2.96
N ASN A 106 3.01 3.54 3.51
CA ASN A 106 4.12 3.72 4.43
C ASN A 106 5.44 3.25 3.84
N ASP A 107 5.56 3.23 2.51
CA ASP A 107 6.80 2.82 1.87
C ASP A 107 7.94 3.83 2.09
N PHE A 108 9.08 3.30 2.50
CA PHE A 108 10.29 4.07 2.77
C PHE A 108 11.54 3.49 2.11
N GLY A 109 11.35 2.73 1.03
CA GLY A 109 12.44 2.18 0.24
C GLY A 109 12.12 0.79 -0.28
N GLY A 110 12.14 0.66 -1.61
CA GLY A 110 12.05 -0.59 -2.36
C GLY A 110 13.08 -1.65 -1.97
N ILE A 111 13.01 -2.83 -2.60
CA ILE A 111 13.96 -3.95 -2.43
C ILE A 111 15.44 -3.56 -2.50
N SER A 112 15.80 -2.51 -3.25
CA SER A 112 17.17 -2.01 -3.34
C SER A 112 17.78 -1.61 -1.98
N THR A 113 16.93 -1.48 -0.95
CA THR A 113 17.32 -1.12 0.40
C THR A 113 17.59 -2.34 1.30
N TRP A 114 17.05 -3.53 1.01
CA TRP A 114 17.21 -4.72 1.86
C TRP A 114 18.47 -5.54 1.49
N THR A 115 19.49 -5.54 2.36
CA THR A 115 20.75 -6.27 2.11
C THR A 115 20.90 -7.57 2.90
N GLY A 116 19.83 -8.32 3.14
CA GLY A 116 19.89 -9.58 3.90
C GLY A 116 20.30 -9.41 5.38
N GLY A 117 20.42 -8.17 5.83
CA GLY A 117 20.88 -7.75 7.13
C GLY A 117 20.40 -6.34 7.46
N GLY A 118 19.15 -6.01 7.10
CA GLY A 118 18.49 -4.73 7.36
C GLY A 118 18.30 -3.84 6.14
N TYR A 119 17.52 -2.76 6.34
CA TYR A 119 17.34 -1.69 5.37
C TYR A 119 18.56 -0.75 5.41
N THR A 120 19.25 -0.58 4.29
CA THR A 120 20.46 0.24 4.12
C THR A 120 20.16 1.62 3.55
N ASP A 121 19.01 1.76 2.88
CA ASP A 121 18.45 3.04 2.46
C ASP A 121 17.09 3.22 3.16
N THR A 122 16.93 4.36 3.83
CA THR A 122 15.73 4.73 4.58
C THR A 122 14.99 5.89 3.90
N THR A 123 15.21 6.08 2.60
CA THR A 123 14.61 7.19 1.88
C THR A 123 13.12 6.98 1.73
N VAL A 124 12.36 7.83 2.41
CA VAL A 124 10.90 7.85 2.33
C VAL A 124 10.47 8.05 0.88
N TRP A 125 9.65 7.12 0.38
CA TRP A 125 9.12 7.19 -0.98
C TRP A 125 7.87 8.07 -1.04
N GLU A 126 6.95 7.86 -0.10
CA GLU A 126 5.67 8.59 -0.09
C GLU A 126 5.91 10.09 0.05
N PRO A 127 5.59 10.90 -0.98
CA PRO A 127 5.82 12.35 -0.96
C PRO A 127 5.05 13.07 0.14
N ASP A 128 3.90 12.54 0.56
CA ASP A 128 3.11 13.09 1.66
C ASP A 128 3.62 12.67 3.05
N GLY A 129 4.73 11.91 3.09
CA GLY A 129 5.43 11.46 4.29
C GLY A 129 4.72 10.34 5.06
N ILE A 130 5.49 9.70 5.95
CA ILE A 130 5.08 8.46 6.64
C ILE A 130 5.09 8.56 8.17
N ASP A 131 5.42 9.71 8.74
CA ASP A 131 5.40 9.93 10.19
C ASP A 131 4.09 10.57 10.66
N SER A 132 3.86 10.61 11.97
CA SER A 132 2.60 11.11 12.54
C SER A 132 2.35 12.61 12.32
N SER A 133 3.31 13.36 11.79
CA SER A 133 3.19 14.77 11.43
C SER A 133 3.07 14.98 9.91
N SER A 134 3.04 13.90 9.13
CA SER A 134 3.00 13.96 7.67
C SER A 134 1.63 14.44 7.14
N VAL A 135 1.58 14.83 5.87
CA VAL A 135 0.31 15.22 5.21
C VAL A 135 -0.67 14.05 5.22
N GLN A 136 -0.18 12.85 4.92
CA GLN A 136 -0.95 11.61 4.98
C GLN A 136 -1.51 11.35 6.39
N ALA A 137 -0.71 11.55 7.45
CA ALA A 137 -1.15 11.33 8.82
C ALA A 137 -2.27 12.29 9.25
N HIS A 138 -2.16 13.57 8.89
CA HIS A 138 -3.23 14.54 9.13
C HIS A 138 -4.51 14.19 8.38
N TRP A 139 -4.39 13.75 7.12
CA TRP A 139 -5.53 13.25 6.34
C TRP A 139 -6.20 12.05 7.03
N ALA A 140 -5.44 11.04 7.46
CA ALA A 140 -5.97 9.85 8.13
C ALA A 140 -6.66 10.21 9.45
N LYS A 141 -6.04 11.10 10.24
CA LYS A 141 -6.63 11.62 11.48
C LYS A 141 -7.96 12.33 11.21
N SER A 142 -8.05 13.16 10.16
CA SER A 142 -9.29 13.86 9.82
C SER A 142 -10.43 12.90 9.46
N ILE A 143 -10.13 11.77 8.83
CA ILE A 143 -11.12 10.72 8.53
C ILE A 143 -11.60 10.09 9.84
N LEU A 144 -10.69 9.76 10.75
CA LEU A 144 -11.04 9.17 12.03
C LEU A 144 -11.90 10.14 12.88
N ASP A 145 -11.53 11.42 12.93
CA ASP A 145 -12.24 12.44 13.71
C ASP A 145 -13.67 12.70 13.19
N THR A 146 -13.91 12.53 11.88
CA THR A 146 -15.18 12.88 11.23
C THR A 146 -16.05 11.67 10.86
N SER A 147 -15.52 10.45 10.95
CA SER A 147 -16.23 9.26 10.50
C SER A 147 -17.25 8.78 11.54
N THR A 148 -18.48 8.54 11.07
CA THR A 148 -19.59 7.97 11.85
C THR A 148 -19.66 6.43 11.80
N ALA A 149 -18.64 5.77 11.25
CA ALA A 149 -18.59 4.31 11.21
C ALA A 149 -18.45 3.73 12.62
N LYS A 150 -18.91 2.49 12.83
CA LYS A 150 -18.81 1.82 14.14
C LYS A 150 -17.40 1.32 14.42
N TRP A 151 -16.66 0.98 13.37
CA TRP A 151 -15.32 0.42 13.45
C TRP A 151 -14.40 1.10 12.44
N HIS A 152 -13.16 1.34 12.85
CA HIS A 152 -12.12 1.93 12.02
C HIS A 152 -10.91 0.99 11.93
N VAL A 153 -10.58 0.61 10.71
CA VAL A 153 -9.47 -0.29 10.40
C VAL A 153 -8.42 0.48 9.63
N ILE A 154 -7.20 0.54 10.17
CA ILE A 154 -6.01 0.96 9.44
C ILE A 154 -5.35 -0.27 8.84
N TYR A 155 -4.90 -0.18 7.61
CA TYR A 155 -4.01 -1.21 7.06
C TYR A 155 -2.91 -0.59 6.20
N GLN A 156 -1.73 -1.19 6.26
CA GLN A 156 -0.52 -0.72 5.59
C GLN A 156 0.44 -1.88 5.33
N HIS A 157 1.47 -1.65 4.52
CA HIS A 157 2.39 -2.73 4.16
C HIS A 157 3.47 -2.98 5.23
N LYS A 158 4.16 -1.93 5.69
CA LYS A 158 5.17 -2.08 6.74
C LYS A 158 4.48 -2.20 8.11
N PRO A 159 4.75 -3.24 8.91
CA PRO A 159 4.04 -3.47 10.17
C PRO A 159 4.35 -2.39 11.22
N VAL A 160 3.32 -1.97 11.96
CA VAL A 160 3.46 -1.03 13.09
C VAL A 160 4.35 -1.62 14.20
N TYR A 161 4.14 -2.91 14.48
CA TYR A 161 4.90 -3.69 15.46
C TYR A 161 5.33 -5.01 14.84
N PHE A 162 6.59 -5.38 15.05
CA PHE A 162 7.16 -6.65 14.59
C PHE A 162 8.22 -7.11 15.59
N SER A 163 8.42 -8.43 15.70
CA SER A 163 9.40 -9.06 16.60
C SER A 163 10.66 -9.54 15.89
N TYR A 164 10.74 -9.38 14.56
CA TYR A 164 11.88 -9.79 13.77
C TYR A 164 13.10 -8.88 14.03
N ILE A 165 14.27 -9.49 14.22
CA ILE A 165 15.53 -8.78 14.47
C ILE A 165 16.09 -8.33 13.12
N ALA A 166 15.53 -7.26 12.56
CA ALA A 166 16.16 -6.51 11.47
C ALA A 166 16.88 -5.29 12.08
N THR A 167 18.15 -5.14 11.75
CA THR A 167 19.13 -4.11 12.13
C THR A 167 18.78 -2.67 11.73
N SER A 168 17.57 -2.39 11.25
CA SER A 168 17.12 -1.06 10.81
C SER A 168 15.80 -0.66 11.52
N LEU A 169 15.85 -0.58 12.85
CA LEU A 169 14.69 -0.42 13.72
C LEU A 169 14.10 1.02 13.76
N ASP A 170 14.86 2.04 13.38
CA ASP A 170 14.43 3.44 13.59
C ASP A 170 13.38 3.92 12.59
N ILE A 171 13.44 3.48 11.33
CA ILE A 171 12.47 3.91 10.31
C ILE A 171 11.06 3.38 10.60
N PHE A 172 10.95 2.17 11.16
CA PHE A 172 9.67 1.59 11.60
C PHE A 172 9.06 2.32 12.80
N LYS A 173 9.82 3.12 13.55
CA LYS A 173 9.23 3.99 14.58
C LYS A 173 8.42 5.12 13.95
N LYS A 174 8.74 5.57 12.73
CA LYS A 174 8.00 6.63 12.04
C LYS A 174 6.56 6.21 11.73
N VAL A 175 6.34 4.95 11.38
CA VAL A 175 5.00 4.41 11.05
C VAL A 175 4.17 4.04 12.30
N ARG A 176 4.71 4.27 13.51
CA ARG A 176 4.00 4.06 14.78
C ARG A 176 3.23 5.30 15.19
N TRP A 177 2.17 5.59 14.46
CA TRP A 177 1.28 6.71 14.79
C TRP A 177 0.42 6.39 16.00
N PRO A 178 -0.14 7.40 16.69
CA PRO A 178 -1.01 7.17 17.84
C PRO A 178 -2.43 6.77 17.42
N PHE A 179 -2.56 5.77 16.54
CA PHE A 179 -3.81 5.32 15.91
C PHE A 179 -4.96 5.12 16.90
N LYS A 180 -4.70 4.44 18.03
CA LYS A 180 -5.71 4.24 19.08
C LYS A 180 -6.22 5.56 19.68
N ARG A 181 -5.33 6.55 19.88
CA ARG A 181 -5.73 7.88 20.38
C ARG A 181 -6.50 8.67 19.33
N TRP A 182 -6.30 8.37 18.06
CA TRP A 182 -7.05 8.96 16.95
C TRP A 182 -8.37 8.23 16.67
N GLY A 183 -8.68 7.13 17.35
CA GLY A 183 -9.95 6.41 17.20
C GLY A 183 -9.91 5.21 16.27
N ALA A 184 -8.73 4.69 15.90
CA ALA A 184 -8.64 3.41 15.21
C ALA A 184 -8.86 2.23 16.17
N ASP A 185 -9.64 1.24 15.74
CA ASP A 185 -9.91 0.02 16.53
C ASP A 185 -8.90 -1.10 16.21
N ILE A 186 -8.50 -1.20 14.94
CA ILE A 186 -7.61 -2.24 14.43
C ILE A 186 -6.55 -1.60 13.51
N GLY A 187 -5.32 -2.11 13.56
CA GLY A 187 -4.23 -1.71 12.67
C GLY A 187 -3.29 -2.88 12.38
N PHE A 188 -2.94 -3.09 11.10
CA PHE A 188 -1.92 -4.06 10.68
C PHE A 188 -1.16 -3.59 9.45
#